data_AF-A0A4Y8SNW5-F1
#
_entry.id   AF-A0A4Y8SNW5-F1
#
_cell.length_a   1.000
_cell.length_b   1.000
_cell.length_c   1.000
_cell.angle_alpha   90.00
_cell.angle_beta   90.00
_cell.angle_gamma   90.00
#
_symmetry.space_group_name_H-M   'P 1'
#
loop_
_entity.id
_entity.type
_entity.pdbx_description
1 polymer ?
#
loop_
_entity_poly.entity_id
_entity_poly.type
_entity_poly.pdbx_seq_one_letter_code
_entity_poly.pdbx_strand_id
1 'polypeptide(L)'
;MRHGTAAILFFIVFCAAAFGSAGNRYILAAKFPFAPATTDTTKKEKPKKANGCTVIGNLTGTTCIGSALSVTATEPIASVQWIFENGISLATQTTAPFYVGDVAGTYYVKIITVGGCAVNSNSVTITNLKVPLIIISTRSNVICADFPDPVFTAVPTYNGEFPSYQWKVMT
;
A
#
# COMPACT_ATOMS: atom_id res chain seq x y z
N MET A 1 15.05 37.03 26.32
CA MET A 1 13.96 36.11 26.71
C MET A 1 14.48 34.70 26.52
N ARG A 2 14.48 33.92 27.61
CA ARG A 2 15.26 32.68 27.80
C ARG A 2 14.61 31.51 27.04
N HIS A 3 15.47 30.68 26.44
CA HIS A 3 15.13 29.36 25.89
C HIS A 3 14.61 28.41 26.97
N GLY A 4 13.65 27.57 26.60
CA GLY A 4 13.16 26.45 27.41
C GLY A 4 12.74 25.28 26.54
N THR A 5 13.70 24.41 26.21
CA THR A 5 13.49 23.09 25.62
C THR A 5 13.31 22.08 26.76
N ALA A 6 12.15 21.43 26.85
CA ALA A 6 11.88 20.36 27.80
C ALA A 6 11.89 19.01 27.06
N ALA A 7 12.91 18.20 27.34
CA ALA A 7 13.01 16.82 26.89
C ALA A 7 12.19 15.91 27.83
N ILE A 8 11.24 15.16 27.29
CA ILE A 8 10.46 14.16 28.03
C ILE A 8 11.14 12.80 27.84
N LEU A 9 11.87 12.37 28.87
CA LEU A 9 12.41 11.02 29.04
C LEU A 9 11.31 10.12 29.61
N PHE A 10 10.78 9.19 28.81
CA PHE A 10 9.96 8.09 29.30
C PHE A 10 10.82 6.83 29.45
N PHE A 11 11.22 6.55 30.69
CA PHE A 11 11.77 5.26 31.10
C PHE A 11 10.61 4.27 31.26
N ILE A 12 10.59 3.19 30.46
CA ILE A 12 9.78 2.01 30.74
C ILE A 12 10.69 0.88 31.22
N VAL A 13 10.26 0.35 32.35
CA VAL A 13 10.89 -0.55 33.30
C VAL A 13 10.66 -2.01 32.91
N PHE A 14 11.75 -2.78 32.95
CA PHE A 14 11.90 -4.21 33.24
C PHE A 14 11.02 -5.27 32.54
N CYS A 15 11.70 -6.17 31.83
CA CYS A 15 11.42 -7.60 31.96
C CYS A 15 12.73 -8.40 31.82
N ALA A 16 13.26 -8.88 32.95
CA ALA A 16 14.35 -9.84 33.01
C ALA A 16 13.92 -10.98 33.93
N ALA A 17 13.46 -12.09 33.34
CA ALA A 17 13.29 -13.35 34.05
C ALA A 17 14.54 -14.19 33.79
N ALA A 18 15.27 -14.46 34.87
CA ALA A 18 16.52 -15.19 34.91
C ALA A 18 16.33 -16.68 34.59
N PHE A 19 17.32 -17.24 33.89
CA PHE A 19 17.58 -18.67 33.81
C PHE A 19 18.08 -19.18 35.18
N GLY A 20 17.42 -20.19 35.72
CA GLY A 20 17.86 -20.94 36.90
C GLY A 20 17.86 -22.43 36.59
N SER A 21 19.06 -23.01 36.52
CA SER A 21 19.36 -24.39 36.16
C SER A 21 19.40 -25.34 37.37
N ALA A 22 19.06 -26.61 37.07
CA ALA A 22 19.58 -27.85 37.65
C ALA A 22 19.15 -28.28 39.07
N GLY A 23 18.76 -29.57 39.19
CA GLY A 23 18.78 -30.26 40.48
C GLY A 23 17.81 -31.43 40.66
N ASN A 24 17.96 -32.48 39.86
CA ASN A 24 17.33 -33.79 40.04
C ASN A 24 17.65 -34.39 41.44
N ARG A 25 16.67 -34.99 42.14
CA ARG A 25 16.90 -36.17 43.01
C ARG A 25 15.62 -36.83 43.58
N TYR A 26 15.56 -38.14 43.32
CA TYR A 26 14.91 -39.26 44.03
C TYR A 26 13.46 -39.68 43.72
N ILE A 27 13.41 -40.88 43.15
CA ILE A 27 12.29 -41.74 42.79
C ILE A 27 11.62 -42.29 44.07
N LEU A 28 10.31 -42.12 44.19
CA LEU A 28 9.45 -42.94 45.05
C LEU A 28 8.36 -43.54 44.17
N ALA A 29 8.46 -44.85 43.95
CA ALA A 29 7.55 -45.65 43.15
C ALA A 29 6.19 -45.76 43.87
N ALA A 30 5.19 -45.04 43.39
CA ALA A 30 3.79 -45.29 43.70
C ALA A 30 3.16 -46.07 42.55
N LYS A 31 2.87 -47.35 42.78
CA LYS A 31 2.03 -48.18 41.91
C LYS A 31 0.62 -47.59 41.91
N PHE A 32 0.20 -46.99 40.80
CA PHE A 32 -1.20 -46.65 40.55
C PHE A 32 -1.81 -47.70 39.60
N PRO A 33 -3.02 -48.22 39.89
CA PRO A 33 -3.67 -49.19 39.04
C PRO A 33 -4.06 -48.58 37.69
N PHE A 34 -3.63 -49.27 36.64
CA PHE A 34 -3.86 -48.98 35.24
C PHE A 34 -5.36 -49.17 34.93
N ALA A 35 -6.07 -48.08 34.63
CA ALA A 35 -7.37 -48.12 33.94
C ALA A 35 -7.15 -47.56 32.53
N PRO A 36 -7.51 -48.30 31.46
CA PRO A 36 -7.28 -47.84 30.09
C PRO A 36 -8.36 -46.80 29.74
N ALA A 37 -8.00 -45.52 29.75
CA ALA A 37 -8.77 -44.50 29.06
C ALA A 37 -8.44 -44.58 27.57
N THR A 38 -9.23 -45.35 26.82
CA THR A 38 -9.29 -45.28 25.36
C THR A 38 -9.74 -43.88 24.95
N THR A 39 -8.78 -43.01 24.64
CA THR A 39 -9.04 -41.82 23.82
C THR A 39 -8.95 -42.26 22.37
N ASP A 40 -10.12 -42.47 21.80
CA ASP A 40 -10.37 -42.75 20.40
C ASP A 40 -9.70 -41.69 19.51
N THR A 41 -8.64 -42.10 18.81
CA THR A 41 -7.96 -41.31 17.77
C THR A 41 -8.67 -41.37 16.42
N THR A 42 -10.01 -41.46 16.38
CA THR A 42 -10.78 -41.39 15.12
C THR A 42 -11.75 -40.22 15.05
N LYS A 43 -11.34 -39.03 15.51
CA LYS A 43 -11.82 -37.81 14.85
C LYS A 43 -10.81 -37.42 13.78
N LYS A 44 -11.00 -37.95 12.56
CA LYS A 44 -10.58 -37.24 11.35
C LYS A 44 -11.21 -35.86 11.48
N GLU A 45 -10.44 -34.86 11.91
CA GLU A 45 -10.80 -33.49 11.60
C GLU A 45 -10.79 -33.46 10.08
N LYS A 46 -11.99 -33.54 9.51
CA LYS A 46 -12.22 -33.37 8.09
C LYS A 46 -11.46 -32.10 7.73
N PRO A 47 -10.42 -32.15 6.87
CA PRO A 47 -9.78 -30.92 6.43
C PRO A 47 -10.93 -30.05 5.96
N LYS A 48 -11.11 -28.89 6.60
CA LYS A 48 -12.14 -27.93 6.24
C LYS A 48 -11.89 -27.71 4.76
N LYS A 49 -12.77 -28.28 3.93
CA LYS A 49 -12.64 -28.25 2.48
C LYS A 49 -12.34 -26.79 2.17
N ALA A 50 -11.15 -26.51 1.65
CA ALA A 50 -10.87 -25.20 1.10
C ALA A 50 -11.82 -25.11 -0.09
N ASN A 51 -13.03 -24.62 0.17
CA ASN A 51 -13.90 -24.12 -0.86
C ASN A 51 -13.03 -23.06 -1.53
N GLY A 52 -12.56 -23.35 -2.74
CA GLY A 52 -11.59 -22.52 -3.45
C GLY A 52 -12.09 -21.09 -3.39
N CYS A 53 -11.24 -20.18 -2.92
CA CYS A 53 -11.68 -18.82 -2.73
C CYS A 53 -12.06 -18.20 -4.08
N THR A 54 -13.31 -17.78 -4.22
CA THR A 54 -13.84 -17.12 -5.41
C THR A 54 -13.78 -15.59 -5.33
N VAL A 55 -13.12 -15.05 -4.30
CA VAL A 55 -12.99 -13.60 -4.10
C VAL A 55 -12.12 -13.00 -5.19
N ILE A 56 -12.59 -11.90 -5.76
CA ILE A 56 -11.79 -11.05 -6.64
C ILE A 56 -11.54 -9.75 -5.89
N GLY A 57 -10.27 -9.40 -5.73
CA GLY A 57 -9.84 -8.11 -5.19
C GLY A 57 -9.34 -7.20 -6.31
N ASN A 58 -9.77 -5.95 -6.32
CA ASN A 58 -9.32 -4.96 -7.29
C ASN A 58 -8.71 -3.75 -6.58
N LEU A 59 -7.59 -3.30 -7.14
CA LEU A 59 -6.93 -2.06 -6.79
C LEU A 59 -7.15 -1.05 -7.91
N THR A 60 -7.68 0.11 -7.56
CA THR A 60 -7.98 1.20 -8.51
C THR A 60 -7.38 2.51 -8.00
N GLY A 61 -7.17 3.44 -8.93
CA GLY A 61 -6.65 4.78 -8.64
C GLY A 61 -6.02 5.37 -9.89
N THR A 62 -5.65 6.65 -9.81
CA THR A 62 -4.83 7.28 -10.85
C THR A 62 -3.40 6.74 -10.81
N THR A 63 -2.61 7.01 -11.86
CA THR A 63 -1.30 6.38 -12.10
C THR A 63 -0.11 7.34 -11.96
N CYS A 64 -0.26 8.43 -11.21
CA CYS A 64 0.80 9.40 -10.95
C CYS A 64 1.09 9.56 -9.45
N ILE A 65 2.27 10.05 -9.08
CA ILE A 65 2.63 10.29 -7.66
C ILE A 65 1.56 11.13 -6.96
N GLY A 66 1.20 10.75 -5.74
CA GLY A 66 0.14 11.37 -4.94
C GLY A 66 -1.26 10.80 -5.23
N SER A 67 -1.37 9.77 -6.07
CA SER A 67 -2.65 9.11 -6.35
C SER A 67 -3.21 8.42 -5.12
N ALA A 68 -4.50 8.65 -4.87
CA ALA A 68 -5.26 7.85 -3.91
C ALA A 68 -5.62 6.51 -4.54
N LEU A 69 -5.04 5.44 -4.00
CA LEU A 69 -5.35 4.06 -4.34
C LEU A 69 -6.46 3.54 -3.43
N SER A 70 -7.43 2.84 -4.01
CA SER A 70 -8.57 2.28 -3.31
C SER A 70 -8.76 0.81 -3.62
N VAL A 71 -9.12 0.04 -2.58
CA VAL A 71 -9.32 -1.41 -2.69
C VAL A 71 -10.80 -1.74 -2.67
N THR A 72 -11.21 -2.62 -3.57
CA THR A 72 -12.53 -3.25 -3.57
C THR A 72 -12.38 -4.75 -3.64
N ALA A 73 -13.38 -5.49 -3.13
CA ALA A 73 -13.44 -6.93 -3.28
C ALA A 73 -14.89 -7.39 -3.44
N THR A 74 -15.10 -8.56 -4.03
CA THR A 74 -16.43 -9.17 -4.19
C THR A 74 -17.04 -9.66 -2.88
N GLU A 75 -16.25 -9.74 -1.81
CA GLU A 75 -16.69 -10.10 -0.46
C GLU A 75 -16.21 -9.05 0.57
N PRO A 76 -16.86 -8.96 1.75
CA PRO A 76 -16.45 -8.04 2.80
C PRO A 76 -14.99 -8.22 3.22
N ILE A 77 -14.24 -7.13 3.19
CA ILE A 77 -12.82 -7.10 3.54
C ILE A 77 -12.67 -7.06 5.07
N ALA A 78 -11.82 -7.92 5.63
CA ALA A 78 -11.39 -7.87 7.03
C ALA A 78 -10.07 -7.10 7.19
N SER A 79 -9.11 -7.30 6.27
CA SER A 79 -7.87 -6.54 6.25
C SER A 79 -7.26 -6.45 4.85
N VAL A 80 -6.41 -5.44 4.67
CA VAL A 80 -5.63 -5.17 3.46
C VAL A 80 -4.19 -4.91 3.86
N GLN A 81 -3.26 -5.64 3.28
CA GLN A 81 -1.83 -5.38 3.35
C GLN A 81 -1.37 -4.74 2.04
N TRP A 82 -0.87 -3.50 2.14
CA TRP A 82 -0.30 -2.73 1.04
C TRP A 82 1.12 -3.18 0.76
N ILE A 83 1.39 -3.48 -0.51
CA ILE A 83 2.66 -4.04 -0.94
C ILE A 83 3.20 -3.20 -2.11
N PHE A 84 4.44 -2.75 -1.94
CA PHE A 84 5.25 -2.11 -2.98
C PHE A 84 6.16 -3.14 -3.64
N GLU A 85 6.74 -2.76 -4.78
CA GLU A 85 7.71 -3.52 -5.58
C GLU A 85 8.50 -4.57 -4.82
N ASN A 86 8.69 -5.73 -5.46
CA ASN A 86 9.46 -6.85 -4.90
C ASN A 86 8.90 -7.38 -3.56
N GLY A 87 7.63 -7.12 -3.24
CA GLY A 87 6.98 -7.67 -2.06
C GLY A 87 7.16 -6.87 -0.77
N ILE A 88 7.66 -5.63 -0.86
CA ILE A 88 7.89 -4.76 0.30
C ILE A 88 6.55 -4.40 0.94
N SER A 89 6.36 -4.77 2.20
CA SER A 89 5.14 -4.43 2.95
C SER A 89 5.20 -2.99 3.44
N LEU A 90 4.19 -2.20 3.08
CA LEU A 90 4.10 -0.77 3.44
C LEU A 90 3.24 -0.53 4.67
N ALA A 91 2.01 -1.06 4.64
CA ALA A 91 1.01 -0.84 5.68
C ALA A 91 0.00 -1.97 5.71
N THR A 92 -0.69 -2.14 6.85
CA THR A 92 -1.86 -3.01 6.96
C THR A 92 -3.03 -2.21 7.54
N GLN A 93 -4.21 -2.34 6.96
CA GLN A 93 -5.41 -1.58 7.31
C GLN A 93 -6.62 -2.51 7.42
N THR A 94 -7.57 -2.18 8.30
CA THR A 94 -8.80 -2.96 8.53
C THR A 94 -10.08 -2.16 8.26
N THR A 95 -9.97 -0.84 8.11
CA THR A 95 -11.10 0.07 7.88
C THR A 95 -10.74 1.05 6.77
N ALA A 96 -11.68 1.30 5.86
CA ALA A 96 -11.56 2.25 4.75
C ALA A 96 -10.18 2.15 4.04
N PRO A 97 -9.92 1.07 3.29
CA PRO A 97 -8.57 0.77 2.80
C PRO A 97 -8.17 1.70 1.65
N PHE A 98 -7.60 2.86 1.98
CA PHE A 98 -6.97 3.79 1.05
C PHE A 98 -5.48 3.95 1.33
N TYR A 99 -4.70 4.19 0.29
CA TYR A 99 -3.27 4.45 0.38
C TYR A 99 -2.85 5.47 -0.66
N VAL A 100 -1.91 6.35 -0.32
CA VAL A 100 -1.39 7.33 -1.26
C VAL A 100 -0.08 6.81 -1.86
N GLY A 101 -0.07 6.61 -3.18
CA GLY A 101 1.12 6.20 -3.91
C GLY A 101 2.08 7.36 -4.12
N ASP A 102 2.90 7.67 -3.10
CA ASP A 102 3.81 8.82 -3.13
C ASP A 102 5.16 8.53 -3.81
N VAL A 103 5.45 7.27 -4.08
CA VAL A 103 6.67 6.84 -4.77
C VAL A 103 6.28 6.17 -6.09
N ALA A 104 6.97 6.54 -7.17
CA ALA A 104 6.79 5.87 -8.46
C ALA A 104 7.22 4.40 -8.36
N GLY A 105 6.40 3.51 -8.93
CA GLY A 105 6.60 2.07 -8.88
C GLY A 105 5.28 1.32 -8.88
N THR A 106 5.37 0.00 -8.72
CA THR A 106 4.19 -0.88 -8.76
C THR A 106 3.68 -1.22 -7.37
N TYR A 107 2.37 -1.06 -7.20
CA TYR A 107 1.62 -1.36 -5.98
C TYR A 107 0.62 -2.49 -6.24
N TYR A 108 0.40 -3.32 -5.24
CA TYR A 108 -0.70 -4.27 -5.18
C TYR A 108 -1.06 -4.52 -3.72
N VAL A 109 -2.18 -5.18 -3.47
CA VAL A 109 -2.59 -5.50 -2.10
C VAL A 109 -2.81 -7.00 -1.92
N LYS A 110 -2.53 -7.47 -0.71
CA LYS A 110 -3.04 -8.75 -0.21
C LYS A 110 -4.25 -8.48 0.66
N ILE A 111 -5.38 -9.06 0.29
CA ILE A 111 -6.68 -8.87 0.94
C ILE A 111 -7.01 -10.11 1.73
N ILE A 112 -7.50 -9.93 2.96
CA ILE A 112 -8.13 -10.98 3.75
C ILE A 112 -9.60 -10.60 3.92
N THR A 113 -10.52 -11.47 3.54
CA THR A 113 -11.97 -11.25 3.72
C THR A 113 -12.42 -11.70 5.10
N VAL A 114 -13.60 -11.22 5.54
CA VAL A 114 -14.21 -11.65 6.80
C VAL A 114 -14.50 -13.16 6.81
N GLY A 115 -14.74 -13.76 5.63
CA GLY A 115 -14.86 -15.21 5.45
C GLY A 115 -13.55 -15.99 5.59
N GLY A 116 -12.41 -15.30 5.78
CA GLY A 116 -11.09 -15.89 5.95
C GLY A 116 -10.37 -16.23 4.65
N CYS A 117 -10.88 -15.80 3.49
CA CYS A 117 -10.16 -15.96 2.24
C CYS A 117 -9.01 -14.94 2.13
N ALA A 118 -7.86 -15.38 1.62
CA ALA A 118 -6.75 -14.51 1.23
C ALA A 118 -6.55 -14.49 -0.30
N VAL A 119 -6.52 -13.30 -0.90
CA VAL A 119 -6.25 -13.09 -2.34
C VAL A 119 -5.34 -11.88 -2.57
N ASN A 120 -4.66 -11.84 -3.72
CA ASN A 120 -3.96 -10.65 -4.19
C ASN A 120 -4.83 -9.90 -5.20
N SER A 121 -4.72 -8.57 -5.23
CA SER A 121 -5.36 -7.75 -6.27
C SER A 121 -4.58 -7.75 -7.58
N ASN A 122 -5.14 -7.10 -8.61
CA ASN A 122 -4.34 -6.56 -9.71
C ASN A 122 -3.30 -5.54 -9.20
N SER A 123 -2.32 -5.25 -10.05
CA SER A 123 -1.31 -4.22 -9.78
C SER A 123 -1.67 -2.87 -10.39
N VAL A 124 -1.24 -1.78 -9.76
CA VAL A 124 -1.31 -0.41 -10.26
C VAL A 124 0.10 0.18 -10.25
N THR A 125 0.51 0.77 -11.37
CA THR A 125 1.81 1.44 -11.48
C THR A 125 1.64 2.95 -11.34
N ILE A 126 2.34 3.52 -10.37
CA ILE A 126 2.46 4.95 -10.14
C ILE A 126 3.67 5.47 -10.91
N THR A 127 3.49 6.58 -11.63
CA THR A 127 4.53 7.22 -12.43
C THR A 127 4.88 8.60 -11.89
N ASN A 128 6.10 9.07 -12.19
CA ASN A 128 6.52 10.42 -11.81
C ASN A 128 5.67 11.49 -12.53
N LEU A 129 5.43 12.60 -11.83
CA LEU A 129 4.87 13.78 -12.45
C LEU A 129 5.81 14.29 -13.56
N LYS A 130 5.21 14.74 -14.65
CA LYS A 130 5.93 15.35 -15.76
C LYS A 130 5.74 16.85 -15.71
N VAL A 131 6.81 17.59 -15.97
CA VAL A 131 6.74 19.04 -16.06
C VAL A 131 6.02 19.41 -17.37
N PRO A 132 4.91 20.15 -17.33
CA PRO A 132 4.26 20.65 -18.53
C PRO A 132 5.23 21.55 -19.31
N LEU A 133 5.27 21.36 -20.62
CA LEU A 133 6.13 22.14 -21.52
C LEU A 133 5.28 22.74 -22.63
N ILE A 134 5.58 23.97 -23.02
CA ILE A 134 4.98 24.62 -24.18
C ILE A 134 6.06 25.26 -25.03
N ILE A 135 6.07 24.95 -26.32
CA ILE A 135 6.96 25.55 -27.30
C ILE A 135 6.12 26.48 -28.18
N ILE A 136 6.51 27.74 -28.28
CA ILE A 136 5.87 28.71 -29.17
C ILE A 136 6.82 28.97 -30.34
N SER A 137 6.29 28.88 -31.54
CA SER A 137 7.03 29.15 -32.78
C SER A 137 6.26 30.08 -33.70
N THR A 138 6.97 30.79 -34.56
CA THR A 138 6.43 31.58 -35.66
C THR A 138 7.31 31.32 -36.88
N ARG A 139 6.75 31.48 -38.08
CA ARG A 139 7.51 31.36 -39.33
C ARG A 139 8.43 32.55 -39.60
N SER A 140 8.11 33.72 -39.03
CA SER A 140 8.88 34.95 -39.18
C SER A 140 8.80 35.77 -37.90
N ASN A 141 9.93 36.37 -37.52
CA ASN A 141 10.02 37.40 -36.48
C ASN A 141 10.10 38.82 -37.07
N VAL A 142 9.91 38.96 -38.38
CA VAL A 142 9.88 40.24 -39.10
C VAL A 142 8.42 40.58 -39.42
N ILE A 143 8.03 41.80 -39.06
CA ILE A 143 6.70 42.36 -39.34
C ILE A 143 6.91 43.56 -40.26
N CYS A 144 6.41 43.49 -41.50
CA CYS A 144 6.40 44.60 -42.44
C CYS A 144 4.95 45.02 -42.69
N ALA A 145 4.72 46.29 -43.04
CA ALA A 145 3.38 46.85 -43.27
C ALA A 145 2.55 46.07 -44.32
N ASP A 146 3.23 45.46 -45.30
CA ASP A 146 2.60 44.71 -46.41
C ASP A 146 2.68 43.18 -46.24
N PHE A 147 3.14 42.69 -45.08
CA PHE A 147 3.26 41.25 -44.82
C PHE A 147 2.03 40.74 -44.06
N PRO A 148 1.57 39.50 -44.30
CA PRO A 148 0.48 38.92 -43.51
C PRO A 148 0.82 38.91 -42.01
N ASP A 149 -0.22 39.06 -41.18
CA ASP A 149 -0.10 38.99 -39.73
C ASP A 149 0.71 37.76 -39.29
N PRO A 150 1.60 37.89 -38.29
CA PRO A 150 2.39 36.77 -37.82
C PRO A 150 1.49 35.69 -37.21
N VAL A 151 1.67 34.44 -37.66
CA VAL A 151 0.99 33.28 -37.08
C VAL A 151 1.90 32.63 -36.04
N PHE A 152 1.45 32.64 -34.78
CA PHE A 152 2.10 31.91 -33.70
C PHE A 152 1.46 30.54 -33.53
N THR A 153 2.29 29.50 -33.41
CA THR A 153 1.87 28.13 -33.14
C THR A 153 2.43 27.68 -31.80
N ALA A 154 1.54 27.30 -30.89
CA ALA A 154 1.89 26.69 -29.62
C ALA A 154 1.79 25.16 -29.73
N VAL A 155 2.86 24.46 -29.35
CA VAL A 155 2.93 23.01 -29.28
C VAL A 155 3.14 22.63 -27.81
N PRO A 156 2.05 22.29 -27.09
CA PRO A 156 2.14 21.85 -25.70
C PRO A 156 2.57 20.37 -25.61
N THR A 157 3.18 20.00 -24.49
CA THR A 157 3.57 18.63 -24.12
C THR A 157 3.27 18.40 -22.64
N TYR A 158 2.76 17.23 -22.28
CA TYR A 158 2.33 16.88 -20.91
C TYR A 158 1.30 17.87 -20.32
N ASN A 159 0.37 18.34 -21.14
CA ASN A 159 -0.58 19.41 -20.80
C ASN A 159 -1.78 18.97 -19.92
N GLY A 160 -1.77 17.74 -19.42
CA GLY A 160 -2.89 17.19 -18.66
C GLY A 160 -4.15 16.95 -19.49
N GLU A 161 -5.24 16.61 -18.81
CA GLU A 161 -6.52 16.24 -19.45
C GLU A 161 -7.34 17.46 -19.88
N PHE A 162 -7.25 18.56 -19.12
CA PHE A 162 -8.04 19.78 -19.34
C PHE A 162 -7.16 21.04 -19.37
N PRO A 163 -6.38 21.26 -20.44
CA PRO A 163 -5.55 22.44 -20.54
C PRO A 163 -6.37 23.70 -20.85
N SER A 164 -5.90 24.85 -20.36
CA SER A 164 -6.33 26.18 -20.81
C SER A 164 -5.13 26.96 -21.31
N TYR A 165 -5.31 27.71 -22.40
CA TYR A 165 -4.25 28.49 -23.02
C TYR A 165 -4.72 29.94 -23.19
N GLN A 166 -3.82 30.88 -22.92
CA GLN A 166 -4.04 32.30 -23.13
C GLN A 166 -2.87 32.88 -23.92
N TRP A 167 -3.18 33.64 -24.98
CA TRP A 167 -2.19 34.42 -25.71
C TRP A 167 -2.06 35.80 -25.07
N LYS A 168 -0.83 36.25 -24.85
CA LYS A 168 -0.52 37.62 -24.42
C LYS A 168 0.51 38.22 -25.36
N VAL A 169 0.14 39.34 -25.96
CA VAL A 169 1.07 40.20 -26.69
C VAL A 169 1.55 41.27 -25.71
N MET A 170 2.85 41.47 -25.60
CA MET A 170 3.43 42.57 -24.81
C MET A 170 3.69 43.74 -25.75
N THR A 171 3.09 44.88 -25.46
CA THR A 171 3.32 46.17 -26.13
C THR A 171 4.27 47.02 -25.33
#